data_AF-A0A848D9Z2-F1
#
_entry.id   AF-A0A848D9Z2-F1
#
_cell.length_a   1.000
_cell.length_b   1.000
_cell.length_c   1.000
_cell.angle_alpha   90.00
_cell.angle_beta   90.00
_cell.angle_gamma   90.00
#
_symmetry.space_group_name_H-M   'P 1'
#
loop_
_entity.id
_entity.type
_entity.pdbx_description
1 polymer ?
#
loop_
_entity_poly.entity_id
_entity_poly.type
_entity_poly.pdbx_seq_one_letter_code
_entity_poly.pdbx_strand_id
1 'polypeptide(L)'
;MSTVLHRLSEEMGIEESELVSRGVRAYLRSELGKIEAQLYALCHKHGIKSIYELERAIEKGEVVESDVLDDLMRMDYLESEKTKLKNRLKDVK
;
A
#
# COMPACT_ATOMS: atom_id res chain seq x y z
N MET A 1 29.78 -5.77 7.16
CA MET A 1 28.66 -6.62 7.60
C MET A 1 28.00 -5.97 8.81
N SER A 2 26.67 -6.01 8.89
CA SER A 2 25.95 -5.50 10.07
C SER A 2 26.14 -6.46 11.23
N THR A 3 26.80 -6.01 12.30
CA THR A 3 27.05 -6.83 13.52
C THR A 3 25.75 -7.29 14.18
N VAL A 4 24.64 -6.56 13.96
CA VAL A 4 23.32 -6.93 14.48
C VAL A 4 22.69 -8.03 13.61
N LEU A 5 22.80 -7.92 12.28
CA LEU A 5 22.23 -8.92 11.36
C LEU A 5 22.88 -10.30 11.56
N HIS A 6 24.21 -10.32 11.66
CA HIS A 6 24.97 -11.55 11.89
C HIS A 6 24.56 -12.23 13.19
N ARG A 7 24.47 -11.46 14.29
CA ARG A 7 24.04 -11.99 15.59
C ARG A 7 22.62 -12.55 15.57
N LEU A 8 21.68 -11.81 14.96
CA LEU A 8 20.29 -12.27 14.86
C LEU A 8 20.17 -13.51 13.96
N SER A 9 20.98 -13.59 12.91
CA SER A 9 21.05 -14.77 12.02
C SER A 9 21.49 -16.02 12.79
N GLU A 10 22.57 -15.92 13.56
CA GLU A 10 23.07 -17.00 14.44
C GLU A 10 22.04 -17.37 15.53
N GLU A 11 21.49 -16.39 16.24
CA GLU A 11 20.50 -16.61 17.32
C GLU A 11 19.22 -17.28 16.81
N MET A 12 18.80 -16.95 15.58
CA MET A 12 17.57 -17.48 14.98
C MET A 12 17.80 -18.74 14.13
N GLY A 13 19.05 -19.13 13.88
CA GLY A 13 19.40 -20.27 13.03
C GLY A 13 18.93 -20.11 11.56
N ILE A 14 18.94 -18.88 11.04
CA ILE A 14 18.50 -18.55 9.67
C ILE A 14 19.61 -17.77 8.99
N GLU A 15 19.91 -18.10 7.72
CA GLU A 15 20.88 -17.36 6.89
C GLU A 15 20.58 -15.84 6.87
N GLU A 16 21.63 -15.01 6.94
CA GLU A 16 21.50 -13.55 6.91
C GLU A 16 20.67 -13.06 5.70
N SER A 17 20.85 -13.69 4.54
CA SER A 17 20.12 -13.38 3.31
C SER A 17 18.62 -13.66 3.43
N GLU A 18 18.25 -14.77 4.07
CA GLU A 18 16.86 -15.14 4.32
C GLU A 18 16.23 -14.23 5.39
N LEU A 19 16.98 -13.90 6.44
CA LEU A 19 16.54 -12.95 7.47
C LEU A 19 16.24 -11.57 6.85
N VAL A 20 17.10 -11.09 5.94
CA VAL A 20 16.86 -9.86 5.19
C VAL A 20 15.65 -9.99 4.28
N SER A 21 15.50 -11.07 3.50
CA SER A 21 14.34 -11.26 2.61
C SER A 21 13.03 -11.23 3.40
N ARG A 22 12.96 -11.94 4.53
CA ARG A 22 11.80 -11.93 5.43
C ARG A 22 11.49 -10.54 5.96
N GLY A 23 12.52 -9.82 6.43
CA GLY A 23 12.37 -8.46 6.95
C GLY A 23 11.84 -7.49 5.89
N VAL A 24 12.43 -7.50 4.68
CA VAL A 24 11.98 -6.66 3.56
C VAL A 24 10.54 -7.01 3.17
N ARG A 25 10.20 -8.30 3.09
CA ARG A 25 8.84 -8.74 2.74
C ARG A 25 7.81 -8.31 3.78
N ALA A 26 8.15 -8.44 5.07
CA ALA A 26 7.30 -8.00 6.17
C ALA A 26 7.07 -6.48 6.14
N TYR A 27 8.14 -5.71 5.90
CA TYR A 27 8.07 -4.26 5.74
C TYR A 27 7.15 -3.86 4.58
N LEU A 28 7.37 -4.40 3.38
CA LEU A 28 6.57 -4.07 2.20
C LEU A 28 5.09 -4.45 2.37
N ARG A 29 4.79 -5.58 3.04
CA ARG A 29 3.40 -5.96 3.38
C ARG A 29 2.76 -4.99 4.36
N SER A 30 3.51 -4.50 5.35
CA SER A 30 3.03 -3.50 6.31
C SER A 30 2.69 -2.19 5.60
N GLU A 31 3.58 -1.71 4.72
CA GLU A 31 3.32 -0.49 3.92
C GLU A 31 2.11 -0.66 3.00
N LEU A 32 1.98 -1.83 2.35
CA LEU A 32 0.80 -2.14 1.53
C LEU A 32 -0.49 -2.07 2.35
N GLY A 33 -0.50 -2.66 3.56
CA GLY A 33 -1.65 -2.62 4.46
C GLY A 33 -2.04 -1.21 4.89
N LYS A 34 -1.07 -0.32 5.11
CA LYS A 34 -1.33 1.10 5.41
C LYS A 34 -2.01 1.82 4.25
N ILE A 35 -1.59 1.54 3.02
CA ILE A 35 -2.21 2.12 1.82
C ILE A 35 -3.64 1.59 1.64
N GLU A 36 -3.83 0.28 1.80
CA GLU A 36 -5.15 -0.35 1.69
C GLU A 36 -6.12 0.18 2.77
N ALA A 37 -5.65 0.41 4.00
CA ALA A 37 -6.45 1.04 5.05
C ALA A 37 -6.83 2.49 4.72
N GLN A 38 -5.92 3.28 4.14
CA GLN A 38 -6.22 4.66 3.71
C GLN A 38 -7.24 4.69 2.58
N LEU A 39 -7.09 3.82 1.58
CA LEU A 39 -8.07 3.66 0.51
C LEU A 39 -9.44 3.26 1.05
N TYR A 40 -9.47 2.30 1.98
CA TYR A 40 -10.71 1.87 2.64
C TYR A 40 -11.40 3.03 3.38
N ALA A 41 -10.64 3.85 4.10
CA ALA A 41 -11.18 5.01 4.80
C ALA A 41 -11.76 6.06 3.84
N LEU A 42 -11.08 6.34 2.71
CA LEU A 42 -11.58 7.25 1.67
C LEU A 42 -12.85 6.71 1.01
N CYS A 43 -12.86 5.42 0.65
CA CYS A 43 -14.05 4.75 0.14
C CYS A 43 -15.22 4.84 1.13
N HIS A 44 -14.96 4.57 2.41
CA HIS A 44 -15.97 4.67 3.46
C HIS A 44 -16.52 6.10 3.64
N LYS A 45 -15.65 7.12 3.61
CA LYS A 45 -16.03 8.54 3.70
C LYS A 45 -17.05 8.93 2.63
N HIS A 46 -16.89 8.41 1.41
CA HIS A 46 -17.76 8.70 0.26
C HIS A 46 -18.89 7.70 0.06
N GLY A 47 -18.98 6.65 0.88
CA GLY A 47 -19.99 5.60 0.73
C GLY A 47 -19.82 4.73 -0.53
N ILE A 48 -18.60 4.68 -1.06
CA ILE A 48 -18.24 3.96 -2.29
C ILE A 48 -17.34 2.76 -1.98
N LYS A 49 -17.12 1.90 -2.98
CA LYS A 49 -16.23 0.74 -2.91
C LYS A 49 -14.92 0.92 -3.66
N SER A 50 -14.85 1.87 -4.59
CA SER A 50 -13.66 2.10 -5.43
C SER A 50 -13.66 3.51 -6.00
N ILE A 51 -12.48 3.97 -6.43
CA ILE A 51 -12.33 5.26 -7.13
C ILE A 51 -13.24 5.36 -8.37
N TYR A 52 -13.41 4.25 -9.10
CA TYR A 52 -14.31 4.18 -10.27
C TYR A 52 -15.78 4.47 -9.94
N GLU A 53 -16.22 4.22 -8.71
CA GLU A 53 -17.59 4.60 -8.30
C GLU A 53 -17.71 6.11 -8.07
N LEU A 54 -16.66 6.75 -7.53
CA LEU A 54 -16.61 8.21 -7.38
C LEU A 54 -16.58 8.91 -8.73
N GLU A 55 -15.71 8.46 -9.64
CA GLU A 55 -15.62 8.99 -11.00
C GLU A 55 -16.96 8.91 -11.72
N ARG A 56 -17.65 7.75 -11.65
CA ARG A 56 -18.98 7.59 -12.24
C ARG A 56 -20.03 8.52 -11.62
N ALA A 57 -19.96 8.79 -10.32
CA ALA A 57 -20.88 9.72 -9.67
C ALA A 57 -20.66 11.15 -10.16
N ILE A 58 -19.39 11.54 -10.37
CA ILE A 58 -19.03 12.83 -10.98
C ILE A 58 -19.53 12.92 -12.42
N GLU A 59 -19.31 11.89 -13.24
CA GLU A 59 -19.76 11.83 -14.65
C GLU A 59 -21.29 11.97 -14.78
N LYS A 60 -22.05 11.44 -13.82
CA LYS A 60 -23.52 11.56 -13.77
C LYS A 60 -24.00 12.90 -13.20
N GLY A 61 -23.11 13.72 -12.66
CA GLY A 61 -23.45 14.96 -11.97
C GLY A 61 -24.08 14.74 -10.59
N GLU A 62 -23.93 13.55 -10.00
CA GLU A 62 -24.39 13.23 -8.63
C GLU A 62 -23.46 13.84 -7.58
N VAL A 63 -22.20 14.09 -7.94
CA VAL A 63 -21.16 14.70 -7.10
C VAL A 63 -20.45 15.80 -7.90
N VAL A 64 -20.20 16.95 -7.28
CA VAL A 64 -19.42 18.02 -7.91
C VAL A 64 -17.93 17.72 -7.74
N GLU A 65 -17.19 17.68 -8.85
CA GLU A 65 -15.76 17.33 -8.85
C GLU A 65 -14.93 18.20 -7.90
N SER A 66 -15.18 19.53 -7.88
CA SER A 66 -14.45 20.46 -7.00
C SER A 66 -14.57 20.14 -5.52
N ASP A 67 -15.66 19.48 -5.11
CA ASP A 67 -15.92 19.15 -3.70
C ASP A 67 -15.15 17.90 -3.25
N VAL A 68 -14.71 17.07 -4.20
CA VAL A 68 -14.05 15.78 -3.94
C VAL A 68 -12.66 15.67 -4.56
N LEU A 69 -12.19 16.70 -5.26
CA LEU A 69 -10.95 16.69 -6.04
C LEU A 69 -9.73 16.23 -5.20
N ASP A 70 -9.58 16.74 -3.98
CA ASP A 70 -8.46 16.39 -3.10
C ASP A 70 -8.45 14.90 -2.74
N ASP A 71 -9.63 14.34 -2.45
CA ASP A 71 -9.75 12.92 -2.13
C ASP A 71 -9.56 12.06 -3.38
N LEU A 72 -10.07 12.49 -4.53
CA LEU A 72 -9.90 11.81 -5.82
C LEU A 72 -8.41 11.70 -6.18
N MET A 73 -7.68 12.82 -6.16
CA MET A 73 -6.23 12.85 -6.39
C MET A 73 -5.48 11.95 -5.40
N ARG A 74 -5.91 11.93 -4.14
CA ARG A 74 -5.31 11.08 -3.11
C ARG A 74 -5.57 9.60 -3.39
N MET A 75 -6.78 9.21 -3.79
CA MET A 75 -7.11 7.84 -4.15
C MET A 75 -6.27 7.35 -5.32
N ASP A 76 -6.10 8.18 -6.36
CA ASP A 76 -5.25 7.88 -7.51
C ASP A 76 -3.79 7.62 -7.12
N TYR A 77 -3.23 8.52 -6.30
CA TYR A 77 -1.88 8.36 -5.80
C TYR A 77 -1.72 7.05 -5.01
N LEU A 78 -2.67 6.74 -4.13
CA LEU A 78 -2.64 5.53 -3.31
C LEU A 78 -2.79 4.24 -4.15
N GLU A 79 -3.65 4.21 -5.17
CA GLU A 79 -3.77 3.06 -6.09
C GLU A 79 -2.48 2.85 -6.90
N SER A 80 -1.83 3.94 -7.33
CA SER A 80 -0.52 3.87 -7.98
C SER A 80 0.56 3.30 -7.06
N GLU A 81 0.67 3.80 -5.83
CA GLU A 81 1.65 3.31 -4.85
C GLU A 81 1.40 1.86 -4.44
N LYS A 82 0.14 1.48 -4.24
CA LYS A 82 -0.28 0.09 -4.00
C LYS A 82 0.19 -0.83 -5.12
N THR A 83 0.03 -0.42 -6.38
CA THR A 83 0.49 -1.18 -7.54
C THR A 83 2.01 -1.33 -7.55
N LYS A 84 2.75 -0.26 -7.27
CA LYS A 84 4.21 -0.29 -7.15
C LYS A 84 4.67 -1.23 -6.03
N LEU A 85 4.06 -1.17 -4.85
CA LEU A 85 4.38 -2.06 -3.73
C LEU A 85 4.08 -3.52 -4.04
N LYS A 86 2.94 -3.81 -4.68
CA LYS A 86 2.59 -5.16 -5.13
C LYS A 86 3.60 -5.72 -6.12
N ASN A 87 4.15 -4.89 -7.01
CA ASN A 87 5.19 -5.32 -7.93
C ASN A 87 6.52 -5.56 -7.20
N ARG A 88 6.95 -4.64 -6.33
CA ARG A 88 8.15 -4.83 -5.49
C ARG A 88 8.08 -6.11 -4.64
N LEU A 89 6.91 -6.44 -4.10
CA LEU A 89 6.69 -7.67 -3.34
C LEU A 89 6.91 -8.95 -4.16
N LYS A 90 6.69 -8.91 -5.48
CA LYS A 90 6.97 -10.05 -6.38
C LYS A 90 8.47 -10.23 -6.63
N ASP A 91 9.24 -9.14 -6.55
CA ASP A 91 10.69 -9.15 -6.77
C ASP A 91 11.47 -9.68 -5.56
N VAL A 92 10.87 -9.63 -4.36
CA VAL A 92 11.44 -10.20 -3.14
C VAL A 92 11.17 -11.71 -3.11
N LYS A 93 12.17 -12.49 -3.56
CA LYS A 93 12.17 -13.96 -3.51
C LYS A 93 11.99 -14.48 -2.09
#